data_AF-A0A2E3RD91-F1
#
_entry.id   AF-A0A2E3RD91-F1
#
_cell.length_a   1.000
_cell.length_b   1.000
_cell.length_c   1.000
_cell.angle_alpha   90.00
_cell.angle_beta   90.00
_cell.angle_gamma   90.00
#
_symmetry.space_group_name_H-M   'P 1'
#
loop_
_entity.id
_entity.type
_entity.pdbx_description
1 polymer ?
#
loop_
_entity_poly.entity_id
_entity_poly.type
_entity_poly.pdbx_seq_one_letter_code
_entity_poly.pdbx_strand_id
1 'polypeptide(L)' 'MPQETPLTTKQLAEVLKVPESLILSFRDQGLLPPAANVQPDGADDPPRYIRSEVVRALRQNPESMDAIRRAMRQ' A
#
# COMPACT_ATOMS: atom_id res chain seq x y z
N MET A 1 -5.34 12.76 -17.06
CA MET A 1 -5.62 12.03 -15.81
C MET A 1 -4.66 12.57 -14.76
N PRO A 2 -5.11 12.98 -13.57
CA PRO A 2 -4.18 13.40 -12.51
C PRO A 2 -3.22 12.25 -12.20
N GLN A 3 -1.92 12.48 -12.34
CA GLN A 3 -0.90 11.49 -12.00
C GLN A 3 -0.78 11.49 -10.47
N GLU A 4 -1.26 10.45 -9.81
CA GLU A 4 -1.04 10.28 -8.37
C GLU A 4 0.45 10.08 -8.10
N THR A 5 0.96 10.77 -7.08
CA THR A 5 2.37 10.65 -6.69
C THR A 5 2.62 9.27 -6.07
N PRO A 6 3.66 8.54 -6.51
CA PRO A 6 4.07 7.31 -5.85
C PRO A 6 4.49 7.56 -4.40
N LEU A 7 3.91 6.79 -3.48
CA LEU A 7 4.10 6.90 -2.03
C LEU A 7 4.99 5.76 -1.53
N THR A 8 5.86 6.04 -0.57
CA THR A 8 6.55 4.99 0.18
C THR A 8 5.56 4.24 1.09
N THR A 9 5.95 3.07 1.62
CA THR A 9 5.15 2.31 2.60
C THR A 9 4.66 3.19 3.75
N LYS A 10 5.56 3.99 4.34
CA LYS A 10 5.24 4.91 5.45
C LYS A 10 4.20 5.96 5.04
N GLN A 11 4.41 6.64 3.91
CA GLN A 11 3.49 7.66 3.43
C GLN A 11 2.12 7.08 3.08
N LEU A 12 2.09 5.88 2.48
CA LEU A 12 0.86 5.17 2.18
C LEU A 12 0.08 4.84 3.46
N ALA A 13 0.77 4.36 4.50
CA ALA A 13 0.17 4.07 5.80
C ALA A 13 -0.44 5.33 6.44
N GLU A 14 0.26 6.47 6.40
CA GLU A 14 -0.23 7.76 6.88
C GLU A 14 -1.48 8.22 6.12
N VAL A 15 -1.46 8.14 4.78
CA VAL A 15 -2.58 8.54 3.91
C VAL A 15 -3.80 7.64 4.12
N LEU A 16 -3.58 6.35 4.33
CA LEU A 16 -4.65 5.38 4.61
C LEU A 16 -5.08 5.36 6.08
N LYS A 17 -4.37 6.10 6.96
CA LYS A 17 -4.59 6.14 8.41
C LYS A 17 -4.56 4.74 9.04
N VAL A 18 -3.58 3.94 8.66
CA VAL A 18 -3.35 2.59 9.19
C VAL A 18 -1.91 2.44 9.66
N PRO A 19 -1.61 1.45 10.52
CA PRO A 19 -0.24 1.15 10.91
C PRO A 19 0.62 0.76 9.70
N GLU A 20 1.87 1.22 9.67
CA GLU A 20 2.83 0.86 8.61
C GLU A 20 3.08 -0.65 8.55
N SER A 21 3.09 -1.32 9.71
CA SER A 21 3.22 -2.79 9.81
C SER A 21 2.12 -3.54 9.06
N LEU A 22 0.92 -2.96 8.96
CA LEU A 22 -0.18 -3.56 8.22
C LEU A 22 0.07 -3.48 6.70
N ILE A 23 0.60 -2.35 6.22
CA ILE A 23 0.98 -2.19 4.80
C ILE A 23 2.11 -3.16 4.44
N LEU A 24 3.12 -3.29 5.31
CA LEU A 24 4.20 -4.29 5.15
C LEU A 24 3.63 -5.71 5.08
N SER A 25 2.69 -6.06 5.96
CA SER A 25 2.05 -7.38 5.93
C SER A 25 1.33 -7.65 4.61
N PHE A 26 0.59 -6.67 4.06
CA PHE A 26 -0.07 -6.83 2.77
C PHE A 26 0.93 -6.94 1.62
N ARG A 27 2.04 -6.20 1.67
CA ARG A 27 3.13 -6.33 0.70
C ARG A 27 3.72 -7.74 0.73
N ASP A 28 4.06 -8.24 1.90
CA ASP A 28 4.71 -9.55 2.06
C ASP A 28 3.76 -10.70 1.65
N GLN A 29 2.44 -10.46 1.71
CA GLN A 29 1.40 -11.34 1.15
C GLN A 29 1.19 -11.20 -0.37
N GLY A 30 1.90 -10.27 -1.03
CA GLY A 30 1.75 -10.01 -2.46
C GLY A 30 0.47 -9.28 -2.86
N LEU A 31 -0.21 -8.63 -1.91
CA LEU A 31 -1.52 -7.98 -2.12
C LEU A 31 -1.41 -6.54 -2.62
N LEU A 32 -0.22 -5.93 -2.53
CA LEU A 32 0.02 -4.54 -2.91
C LEU A 32 0.73 -4.44 -4.26
N PRO A 33 0.09 -3.88 -5.30
CA PRO A 33 0.75 -3.66 -6.59
C PRO A 33 1.77 -2.52 -6.45
N PRO A 34 3.06 -2.73 -6.78
CA PRO A 34 4.03 -1.65 -6.83
C PRO A 34 3.68 -0.70 -7.98
N ALA A 35 4.00 0.58 -7.81
CA ALA A 35 3.79 1.61 -8.83
C ALA A 35 4.65 1.29 -10.07
N ALA A 36 4.01 0.90 -11.18
CA ALA A 36 4.68 0.43 -12.39
C ALA A 36 5.67 1.44 -13.01
N ASN A 37 5.52 2.73 -12.70
CA ASN A 37 6.38 3.81 -13.20
C ASN A 37 7.58 4.13 -12.30
N VAL A 38 7.73 3.42 -11.18
CA VAL A 38 8.90 3.54 -10.30
C VAL A 38 9.71 2.25 -10.46
N GLN A 39 10.67 2.28 -11.38
CA GLN A 39 11.70 1.25 -11.39
C GLN A 39 12.55 1.45 -10.13
N PRO A 40 12.74 0.42 -9.30
CA PRO A 40 13.70 0.50 -8.21
C PRO A 40 15.09 0.68 -8.84
N ASP A 41 15.76 1.79 -8.52
CA ASP A 41 17.10 2.13 -9.03
C ASP A 41 18.20 1.18 -8.47
N GLY A 42 17.82 0.23 -7.60
CA GLY A 42 18.68 -0.81 -7.06
C GLY A 42 17.90 -1.79 -6.17
N ALA A 43 18.56 -2.88 -5.76
CA ALA A 43 17.96 -3.90 -4.90
C ALA A 43 17.55 -3.39 -3.50
N ASP A 44 18.06 -2.23 -3.09
CA ASP A 44 17.79 -1.57 -1.81
C ASP A 44 16.71 -0.48 -1.88
N ASP A 45 16.19 -0.12 -3.08
CA ASP A 45 15.15 0.91 -3.17
C ASP A 45 13.79 0.34 -2.74
N PRO A 46 13.15 0.90 -1.69
CA PRO A 46 11.88 0.39 -1.22
C PRO A 46 10.78 0.64 -2.26
N PRO A 47 9.87 -0.34 -2.48
CA PRO A 47 8.80 -0.19 -3.46
C PRO A 47 7.93 1.02 -3.13
N ARG A 48 7.53 1.72 -4.19
CA ARG A 48 6.55 2.80 -4.10
C ARG A 48 5.19 2.33 -4.59
N TYR A 49 4.15 3.01 -4.13
CA TYR A 49 2.77 2.60 -4.32
C TYR A 49 1.90 3.75 -4.78
N ILE A 50 0.98 3.46 -5.69
CA ILE A 50 -0.10 4.38 -6.02
C ILE A 50 -1.28 4.09 -5.09
N ARG A 51 -1.74 5.12 -4.38
CA ARG A 51 -2.80 4.99 -3.38
C ARG A 51 -4.06 4.36 -3.97
N SER A 52 -4.55 4.84 -5.12
CA SER A 52 -5.75 4.30 -5.75
C SER A 52 -5.62 2.83 -6.17
N GLU A 53 -4.46 2.42 -6.69
CA GLU A 53 -4.18 1.03 -7.06
C GLU A 53 -4.17 0.12 -5.84
N VAL A 54 -3.50 0.55 -4.77
CA VAL A 54 -3.50 -0.18 -3.49
C VAL A 54 -4.91 -0.31 -2.95
N VAL A 55 -5.68 0.78 -2.88
CA VAL A 55 -7.07 0.73 -2.38
C VAL A 55 -7.93 -0.20 -3.24
N ARG A 56 -7.73 -0.21 -4.56
CA ARG A 56 -8.43 -1.13 -5.46
C ARG A 56 -8.08 -2.59 -5.15
N ALA A 57 -6.80 -2.91 -5.00
CA ALA A 57 -6.33 -4.26 -4.71
C ALA A 57 -6.81 -4.75 -3.32
N LEU A 58 -6.76 -3.88 -2.31
CA LEU A 58 -7.26 -4.20 -0.97
C LEU A 58 -8.78 -4.42 -0.98
N ARG A 59 -9.54 -3.63 -1.73
CA ARG A 59 -11.00 -3.82 -1.87
C ARG A 59 -11.38 -5.14 -2.55
N GLN A 60 -10.51 -5.69 -3.40
CA GLN A 60 -10.73 -7.00 -4.02
C GLN A 60 -10.49 -8.16 -3.03
N ASN A 61 -9.85 -7.89 -1.89
CA ASN A 61 -9.55 -8.87 -0.86
C ASN A 61 -10.33 -8.55 0.44
N PRO A 62 -11.45 -9.23 0.71
CA PRO A 62 -12.30 -8.92 1.87
C PRO A 62 -11.54 -9.05 3.20
N GLU A 63 -10.61 -10.00 3.31
CA GLU A 63 -9.76 -10.19 4.49
C GLU A 63 -8.86 -8.98 4.78
N SER A 64 -8.28 -8.38 3.74
CA SER A 64 -7.45 -7.18 3.87
C SER A 64 -8.27 -5.97 4.33
N MET A 65 -9.49 -5.82 3.82
CA MET A 65 -10.42 -4.80 4.27
C MET A 65 -10.81 -4.99 5.74
N ASP A 66 -11.03 -6.23 6.19
CA ASP A 66 -11.31 -6.52 7.60
C ASP A 66 -10.11 -6.27 8.50
N ALA A 67 -8.89 -6.52 8.04
CA ALA A 67 -7.67 -6.18 8.77
C ALA A 67 -7.52 -4.65 8.94
N ILE A 68 -7.78 -3.86 7.89
CA ILE A 68 -7.81 -2.39 7.95
C ILE A 68 -8.87 -1.89 8.92
N ARG A 69 -10.10 -2.44 8.86
CA ARG A 69 -11.18 -2.09 9.79
C ARG A 69 -10.81 -2.37 11.24
N ARG A 70 -10.13 -3.50 11.51
CA ARG A 70 -9.64 -3.84 12.86
C ARG A 70 -8.56 -2.86 13.32
N ALA A 71 -7.62 -2.52 12.44
CA ALA A 71 -6.53 -1.59 12.76
C ALA A 71 -7.04 -0.16 13.06
N MET A 72 -8.09 0.30 12.41
CA MET A 72 -8.68 1.63 12.67
C MET A 72 -9.55 1.71 13.94
N ARG A 73 -9.89 0.57 14.56
CA ARG A 73 -10.70 0.53 15.80
C ARG A 73 -9.86 0.56 17.08
N GLN A 74 -8.53 0.47 16.95
CA GLN A 74 -7.58 0.58 18.05
C GLN A 74 -7.14 2.04 18.21
#